data_AF-G9K5C4-F1
#
_entry.id   AF-G9K5C4-F1
#
_cell.length_a   1.000
_cell.length_b   1.000
_cell.length_c   1.000
_cell.angle_alpha   90.00
_cell.angle_beta   90.00
_cell.angle_gamma   90.00
#
_symmetry.space_group_name_H-M   'P 1'
#
loop_
_entity.id
_entity.type
_entity.pdbx_description
1 polymer ?
#
loop_
_entity_poly.entity_id
_entity_poly.type
_entity_poly.pdbx_seq_one_letter_code
_entity_poly.pdbx_strand_id
1 'polypeptide(L)'
;RGDQAFDVGQPKEGLKLVNKDRLVLSYVKEGARELDFCDGHSPAVTITFVCPSERREGTIPKLTAKSNCRYEIEWITEYACHRDYLESQTCSLTSEQHDITVDLQPLRQNRGPSSSYYTSDGKEYMFYLNVCGEVEVPFCSKKDAAVCQVKKAEPSQIKVAG
;
A
#
# COMPACT_ATOMS: atom_id res chain seq x y z
N ARG A 1 25.46 -18.43 -12.14
CA ARG A 1 25.11 -19.10 -13.42
C ARG A 1 23.63 -18.86 -13.66
N GLY A 2 23.29 -17.95 -14.56
CA GLY A 2 21.90 -17.54 -14.80
C GLY A 2 21.87 -16.31 -15.70
N ASP A 3 22.18 -16.53 -16.98
CA ASP A 3 22.31 -15.45 -17.97
C ASP A 3 21.05 -15.33 -18.83
N GLN A 4 20.03 -16.15 -18.54
CA GLN A 4 18.76 -16.22 -19.25
C GLN A 4 17.60 -16.13 -18.26
N ALA A 5 16.58 -15.35 -18.64
CA ALA A 5 15.31 -15.23 -17.95
C ALA A 5 14.20 -15.80 -18.84
N PHE A 6 13.22 -16.46 -18.23
CA PHE A 6 12.08 -17.04 -18.92
C PHE A 6 10.81 -16.47 -18.32
N ASP A 7 9.88 -16.05 -19.19
CA ASP A 7 8.51 -15.76 -18.77
C ASP A 7 7.82 -17.09 -18.39
N VAL A 8 7.39 -17.19 -17.13
CA VAL A 8 6.77 -18.38 -16.53
C VAL A 8 5.32 -18.15 -16.09
N GLY A 9 4.72 -17.01 -16.43
CA GLY A 9 3.32 -16.72 -16.08
C GLY A 9 2.91 -15.29 -16.40
N GLN A 10 1.71 -15.13 -16.95
CA GLN A 10 1.08 -13.85 -17.26
C GLN A 10 -0.23 -13.68 -16.50
N PRO A 11 -0.60 -12.45 -16.12
CA PRO A 11 -1.85 -12.20 -15.42
C PRO A 11 -3.02 -12.53 -16.34
N LYS A 12 -3.93 -13.38 -15.88
CA LYS A 12 -5.13 -13.78 -16.63
C LYS A 12 -6.40 -13.43 -15.88
N GLU A 13 -6.43 -13.70 -14.58
CA GLU A 13 -7.59 -13.49 -13.72
C GLU A 13 -7.21 -12.63 -12.51
N GLY A 14 -8.22 -11.99 -11.93
CA GLY A 14 -8.04 -11.23 -10.69
C GLY A 14 -7.79 -12.12 -9.47
N LEU A 15 -7.42 -11.46 -8.37
CA LEU A 15 -7.24 -12.09 -7.07
C LEU A 15 -8.54 -12.73 -6.59
N LYS A 16 -8.47 -13.98 -6.11
CA LYS A 16 -9.63 -14.73 -5.63
C LYS A 16 -9.55 -14.94 -4.13
N LEU A 17 -10.66 -14.73 -3.43
CA LEU A 17 -10.80 -15.12 -2.04
C LEU A 17 -11.12 -16.62 -1.96
N VAL A 18 -10.21 -17.41 -1.37
CA VAL A 18 -10.40 -18.85 -1.16
C VAL A 18 -11.09 -19.09 0.18
N ASN A 19 -10.66 -18.36 1.21
CA ASN A 19 -11.30 -18.31 2.52
C ASN A 19 -10.91 -17.00 3.22
N LYS A 20 -11.44 -16.75 4.42
CA LYS A 20 -11.26 -15.50 5.18
C LYS A 20 -9.80 -15.03 5.35
N ASP A 21 -8.85 -15.97 5.37
CA ASP A 21 -7.44 -15.66 5.64
C ASP A 21 -6.54 -15.92 4.42
N ARG A 22 -7.11 -16.35 3.27
CA ARG A 22 -6.33 -16.76 2.10
C ARG A 22 -6.88 -16.19 0.80
N LEU A 23 -6.03 -15.42 0.12
CA LEU A 23 -6.25 -14.92 -1.23
C LEU A 23 -5.31 -15.65 -2.18
N VAL A 24 -5.79 -16.02 -3.37
CA VAL A 24 -5.00 -16.72 -4.38
C VAL A 24 -5.01 -15.95 -5.69
N LEU A 25 -3.82 -15.73 -6.24
CA LEU A 25 -3.61 -15.16 -7.56
C LEU A 25 -2.87 -16.17 -8.44
N SER A 26 -3.42 -16.43 -9.62
CA SER A 26 -2.88 -17.40 -10.57
C SER A 26 -2.43 -16.71 -11.85
N TYR A 27 -1.17 -16.94 -12.20
CA TYR A 27 -0.56 -16.55 -13.45
C TYR A 27 -0.38 -17.79 -14.30
N VAL A 28 -0.71 -17.70 -15.59
CA VAL A 28 -0.57 -18.82 -16.53
C VAL A 28 0.09 -18.32 -17.80
N LYS A 29 0.84 -19.18 -18.48
CA LYS A 29 1.40 -18.88 -19.79
C LYS A 29 0.86 -19.88 -20.81
N GLU A 30 -0.14 -19.44 -21.57
CA GLU A 30 -0.74 -20.23 -22.64
C GLU A 30 0.07 -20.09 -23.93
N GLY A 31 0.16 -21.15 -24.72
CA GLY A 31 0.82 -21.12 -26.03
C GLY A 31 2.34 -20.88 -25.99
N ALA A 32 2.98 -21.05 -24.83
CA ALA A 32 4.44 -21.05 -24.76
C ALA A 32 4.97 -22.18 -25.66
N ARG A 33 5.97 -21.88 -26.52
CA ARG A 33 6.89 -22.92 -27.01
C ARG A 33 7.30 -23.73 -25.79
N GLU A 34 7.09 -25.05 -25.84
CA GLU A 34 7.45 -25.96 -24.76
C GLU A 34 8.87 -25.62 -24.34
N LEU A 35 9.00 -25.05 -23.15
CA LEU A 35 10.31 -24.85 -22.56
C LEU A 35 10.76 -26.26 -22.18
N ASP A 36 11.88 -26.72 -22.75
CA ASP A 36 12.33 -28.11 -22.60
C ASP A 36 12.45 -28.56 -21.13
N PHE A 37 12.68 -27.61 -20.21
CA PHE A 37 12.79 -27.86 -18.78
C PHE A 37 11.44 -27.94 -18.03
N CYS A 38 10.32 -27.78 -18.73
CA CYS A 38 8.97 -27.87 -18.15
C CYS A 38 8.32 -29.24 -18.37
N ASP A 39 9.00 -30.21 -19.01
CA ASP A 39 8.48 -31.57 -19.26
C ASP A 39 7.08 -31.58 -19.91
N GLY A 40 6.84 -30.70 -20.90
CA GLY A 40 5.56 -30.57 -21.60
C GLY A 40 4.45 -29.87 -20.81
N HIS A 41 4.72 -29.39 -19.59
CA HIS A 41 3.74 -28.63 -18.82
C HIS A 41 3.78 -27.13 -19.16
N SER A 42 2.60 -26.53 -19.30
CA SER A 42 2.49 -25.07 -19.43
C SER A 42 2.95 -24.38 -18.15
N PRO A 43 3.82 -23.35 -18.24
CA PRO A 43 4.26 -22.60 -17.08
C PRO A 43 3.10 -21.92 -16.35
N ALA A 44 3.12 -22.00 -15.02
CA ALA A 44 2.14 -21.35 -14.17
C ALA A 44 2.76 -20.97 -12.82
N VAL A 45 2.32 -19.84 -12.26
CA VAL A 45 2.70 -19.38 -10.93
C VAL A 45 1.44 -19.14 -10.13
N THR A 46 1.32 -19.80 -8.98
CA THR A 46 0.23 -19.56 -8.02
C THR A 46 0.81 -18.89 -6.79
N ILE A 47 0.30 -17.71 -6.46
CA ILE A 47 0.66 -16.97 -5.26
C ILE A 47 -0.51 -17.04 -4.28
N THR A 48 -0.26 -17.60 -3.09
CA THR A 48 -1.20 -17.62 -1.98
C THR A 48 -0.78 -16.56 -0.97
N PHE A 49 -1.60 -15.52 -0.85
CA PHE A 49 -1.45 -14.51 0.20
C PHE A 49 -2.20 -14.98 1.44
N VAL A 50 -1.53 -14.90 2.59
CA VAL A 50 -2.08 -15.38 3.86
C VAL A 50 -2.12 -14.23 4.87
N CYS A 51 -3.31 -13.97 5.42
CA CYS A 51 -3.48 -13.08 6.56
C CYS A 51 -2.90 -13.77 7.80
N PRO A 52 -1.89 -13.20 8.48
CA PRO A 52 -1.35 -13.78 9.70
C PRO A 52 -2.39 -13.72 10.83
N SER A 53 -2.41 -14.75 11.69
CA SER A 53 -3.32 -14.79 12.84
C SER A 53 -2.98 -13.76 13.92
N GLU A 54 -1.72 -13.36 14.00
CA GLU A 54 -1.20 -12.35 14.92
C GLU A 54 -0.40 -11.31 14.15
N ARG A 55 -0.33 -10.09 14.69
CA ARG A 55 0.38 -8.98 14.04
C ARG A 55 1.86 -9.32 13.97
N ARG A 56 2.44 -9.19 12.78
CA ARG A 56 3.87 -9.44 12.57
C ARG A 56 4.36 -8.71 11.35
N GLU A 57 5.65 -8.42 11.32
CA GLU A 57 6.27 -7.91 10.11
C GLU A 57 5.97 -8.85 8.92
N GLY A 58 5.59 -8.25 7.79
CA GLY A 58 5.30 -9.00 6.58
C GLY A 58 6.51 -9.85 6.18
N THR A 59 6.26 -11.08 5.74
CA THR A 59 7.35 -11.95 5.29
C THR A 59 7.71 -11.65 3.84
N ILE A 60 8.88 -12.09 3.40
CA ILE A 60 9.15 -12.21 1.97
C ILE A 60 8.30 -13.36 1.37
N PRO A 61 7.92 -13.29 0.07
CA PRO A 61 7.28 -14.40 -0.61
C PRO A 61 8.21 -15.62 -0.64
N LYS A 62 7.69 -16.77 -0.24
CA LYS A 62 8.46 -18.02 -0.17
C LYS A 62 7.98 -18.98 -1.25
N LEU A 63 8.91 -19.49 -2.04
CA LEU A 63 8.62 -20.59 -2.98
C LEU A 63 8.39 -21.87 -2.18
N THR A 64 7.17 -22.39 -2.19
CA THR A 64 6.75 -23.61 -1.47
C THR A 64 6.80 -24.85 -2.34
N ALA A 65 6.57 -24.70 -3.64
CA ALA A 65 6.70 -25.79 -4.61
C ALA A 65 7.28 -25.32 -5.94
N LYS A 66 8.03 -26.22 -6.58
CA LYS A 66 8.59 -26.06 -7.92
C LYS A 66 8.63 -27.42 -8.60
N SER A 67 7.68 -27.66 -9.51
CA SER A 67 7.66 -28.89 -10.32
C SER A 67 7.18 -28.54 -11.71
N ASN A 68 7.93 -28.94 -12.74
CA ASN A 68 7.54 -28.86 -14.14
C ASN A 68 6.96 -27.48 -14.52
N CYS A 69 7.68 -26.41 -14.15
CA CYS A 69 7.28 -25.01 -14.36
C CYS A 69 5.96 -24.57 -13.72
N ARG A 70 5.46 -25.34 -12.76
CA ARG A 70 4.42 -24.94 -11.83
C ARG A 70 5.07 -24.54 -10.52
N TYR A 71 4.93 -23.26 -10.22
CA TYR A 71 5.51 -22.62 -9.05
C TYR A 71 4.40 -22.26 -8.07
N GLU A 72 4.59 -22.62 -6.81
CA GLU A 72 3.71 -22.20 -5.73
C GLU A 72 4.48 -21.29 -4.79
N ILE A 73 3.91 -20.13 -4.50
CA ILE A 73 4.48 -19.12 -3.64
C ILE A 73 3.49 -18.87 -2.51
N GLU A 74 3.96 -18.91 -1.27
CA GLU A 74 3.22 -18.45 -0.12
C GLU A 74 3.78 -17.11 0.35
N TRP A 75 2.90 -16.13 0.54
CA TRP A 75 3.27 -14.80 1.01
C TRP A 75 2.39 -14.41 2.19
N ILE A 76 2.98 -14.40 3.39
CA ILE A 76 2.25 -14.05 4.60
C ILE A 76 2.39 -12.53 4.83
N THR A 77 1.27 -11.82 4.76
CA THR A 77 1.24 -10.35 4.75
C THR A 77 -0.07 -9.82 5.32
N GLU A 78 0.00 -8.74 6.10
CA GLU A 78 -1.17 -8.09 6.71
C GLU A 78 -2.11 -7.48 5.66
N TYR A 79 -1.59 -7.19 4.46
CA TYR A 79 -2.40 -6.72 3.33
C TYR A 79 -3.37 -7.77 2.77
N ALA A 80 -3.25 -9.03 3.19
CA ALA A 80 -4.20 -10.08 2.85
C ALA A 80 -5.41 -10.12 3.81
N CYS A 81 -5.36 -9.37 4.91
CA CYS A 81 -6.44 -9.26 5.88
C CYS A 81 -7.54 -8.29 5.41
N HIS A 82 -8.69 -8.27 6.09
CA HIS A 82 -9.81 -7.39 5.77
C HIS A 82 -9.40 -5.90 5.80
N ARG A 83 -9.93 -5.01 4.95
CA ARG A 83 -9.47 -3.60 4.89
C ARG A 83 -9.64 -2.83 6.20
N ASP A 84 -10.72 -3.09 6.92
CA ASP A 84 -10.99 -2.47 8.23
C ASP A 84 -9.94 -2.86 9.30
N TYR A 85 -9.05 -3.80 8.98
CA TYR A 85 -7.86 -4.14 9.76
C TYR A 85 -6.77 -3.05 9.70
N LEU A 86 -6.65 -2.31 8.58
CA LEU A 86 -5.49 -1.45 8.28
C LEU A 86 -5.82 0.04 8.17
N GLU A 87 -7.09 0.40 8.00
CA GLU A 87 -7.49 1.77 7.66
C GLU A 87 -8.54 2.31 8.63
N SER A 88 -8.46 3.61 8.92
CA SER A 88 -9.49 4.37 9.63
C SER A 88 -9.75 5.65 8.87
N GLN A 89 -11.02 6.08 8.83
CA GLN A 89 -11.40 7.38 8.27
C GLN A 89 -11.31 8.52 9.30
N THR A 90 -10.90 8.20 10.52
CA THR A 90 -10.72 9.16 11.60
C THR A 90 -9.24 9.30 11.93
N CYS A 91 -8.92 10.24 12.80
CA CYS A 91 -7.55 10.46 13.28
C CYS A 91 -7.05 9.46 14.31
N SER A 92 -7.88 8.49 14.65
CA SER A 92 -7.54 7.36 15.50
C SER A 92 -7.77 6.08 14.74
N LEU A 93 -6.81 5.17 14.79
CA LEU A 93 -6.97 3.79 14.36
C LEU A 93 -6.89 2.91 15.58
N THR A 94 -7.95 2.15 15.84
CA THR A 94 -8.00 1.17 16.93
C THR A 94 -8.35 -0.18 16.33
N SER A 95 -7.48 -1.17 16.52
CA SER A 95 -7.70 -2.54 16.10
C SER A 95 -7.65 -3.44 17.34
N GLU A 96 -8.83 -3.85 17.82
CA GLU A 96 -8.97 -4.73 18.98
C GLU A 96 -8.31 -6.09 18.76
N GLN A 97 -8.27 -6.58 17.52
CA GLN A 97 -7.68 -7.86 17.16
C GLN A 97 -6.15 -7.88 17.30
N HIS A 98 -5.49 -6.73 17.20
CA HIS A 98 -4.02 -6.61 17.24
C HIS A 98 -3.50 -5.70 18.35
N ASP A 99 -4.37 -5.32 19.28
CA ASP A 99 -4.08 -4.45 20.43
C ASP A 99 -3.27 -3.19 20.04
N ILE A 100 -3.59 -2.63 18.88
CA ILE A 100 -2.96 -1.40 18.38
C ILE A 100 -3.97 -0.26 18.42
N THR A 101 -3.56 0.81 19.09
CA THR A 101 -4.21 2.11 19.01
C THR A 101 -3.18 3.14 18.55
N VAL A 102 -3.43 3.74 17.39
CA VAL A 102 -2.68 4.88 16.88
C VAL A 102 -3.59 6.09 16.93
N ASP A 103 -3.21 7.09 17.72
CA ASP A 103 -3.92 8.36 17.79
C ASP A 103 -3.02 9.49 17.29
N LEU A 104 -3.45 10.13 16.19
CA LEU A 104 -2.78 11.26 15.58
C LEU A 104 -3.33 12.61 16.05
N GLN A 105 -4.39 12.64 16.87
CA GLN A 105 -4.95 13.87 17.44
C GLN A 105 -3.91 14.73 18.18
N PRO A 106 -2.90 14.17 18.89
CA PRO A 106 -1.85 14.97 19.53
C PRO A 106 -0.98 15.77 18.55
N LEU A 107 -0.94 15.39 17.26
CA LEU A 107 -0.22 16.13 16.22
C LEU A 107 -1.03 17.33 15.70
N ARG A 108 -2.30 17.47 16.09
CA ARG A 108 -3.12 18.60 15.66
C ARG A 108 -2.57 19.90 16.23
N GLN A 109 -2.20 20.83 15.36
CA GLN A 109 -1.86 22.19 15.76
C GLN A 109 -3.15 22.93 16.08
N ASN A 110 -3.45 23.03 17.38
CA ASN A 110 -4.55 23.83 17.88
C ASN A 110 -4.20 25.31 17.77
N ARG A 111 -5.21 26.18 17.75
CA ARG A 111 -5.04 27.65 17.78
C ARG A 111 -4.40 28.10 19.09
N GLY A 112 -3.07 28.05 19.15
CA GLY A 112 -2.24 28.56 20.22
C GLY A 112 -1.46 29.82 19.83
N PRO A 113 -0.61 30.36 20.71
CA PRO A 113 0.24 31.53 20.41
C PRO A 113 1.34 31.22 19.37
N SER A 114 1.62 29.94 19.13
CA SER A 114 2.50 29.45 18.07
C SER A 114 1.62 28.87 16.96
N SER A 115 1.98 29.15 15.70
CA SER A 115 1.21 28.89 14.46
C SER A 115 0.29 27.66 14.45
N SER A 116 -0.87 27.78 13.82
CA SER A 116 -1.91 26.74 13.67
C SER A 116 -1.59 25.63 12.64
N TYR A 117 -0.34 25.50 12.19
CA TYR A 117 0.05 24.58 11.11
C TYR A 117 1.55 24.25 11.15
N TYR A 118 1.92 23.14 10.52
CA TYR A 118 3.30 22.79 10.17
C TYR A 118 3.68 23.34 8.80
N THR A 119 4.98 23.53 8.59
CA THR A 119 5.55 23.87 7.28
C THR A 119 6.54 22.82 6.82
N SER A 120 6.55 22.52 5.53
CA SER A 120 7.56 21.70 4.88
C SER A 120 8.11 22.43 3.66
N ASP A 121 9.43 22.58 3.63
CA ASP A 121 10.14 23.31 2.59
C ASP A 121 10.58 22.36 1.46
N GLY A 122 9.96 22.49 0.29
CA GLY A 122 10.33 21.79 -0.93
C GLY A 122 11.17 22.65 -1.87
N LYS A 123 11.72 22.05 -2.93
CA LYS A 123 12.58 22.79 -3.89
C LYS A 123 11.85 23.97 -4.55
N GLU A 124 10.69 23.72 -5.13
CA GLU A 124 9.90 24.72 -5.88
C GLU A 124 8.64 25.20 -5.13
N TYR A 125 8.27 24.51 -4.06
CA TYR A 125 7.01 24.69 -3.35
C TYR A 125 7.22 24.73 -1.84
N MET A 126 6.38 25.50 -1.15
CA MET A 126 6.19 25.45 0.29
C MET A 126 4.89 24.72 0.59
N PHE A 127 4.90 23.83 1.57
CA PHE A 127 3.72 23.11 2.02
C PHE A 127 3.34 23.57 3.43
N TYR A 128 2.05 23.83 3.63
CA TYR A 128 1.43 24.15 4.91
C TYR A 128 0.44 23.04 5.20
N LEU A 129 0.50 22.42 6.38
CA LEU A 129 -0.37 21.31 6.71
C LEU A 129 -0.74 21.28 8.18
N ASN A 130 -1.92 20.76 8.49
CA ASN A 130 -2.34 20.48 9.85
C ASN A 130 -2.79 19.01 9.92
N VAL A 131 -2.11 18.22 10.75
CA VAL A 131 -2.50 16.82 10.93
C VAL A 131 -3.79 16.81 11.75
N CYS A 132 -4.79 16.03 11.33
CA CYS A 132 -6.04 15.88 12.08
C CYS A 132 -6.84 17.16 12.28
N GLY A 133 -6.66 18.12 11.38
CA GLY A 133 -7.38 19.37 11.39
C GLY A 133 -7.20 20.12 10.07
N GLU A 134 -7.85 21.27 10.00
CA GLU A 134 -7.76 22.14 8.84
C GLU A 134 -6.51 23.02 8.93
N VAL A 135 -5.93 23.33 7.79
CA VAL A 135 -4.83 24.28 7.65
C VAL A 135 -5.39 25.70 7.56
N GLU A 136 -5.18 26.49 8.61
CA GLU A 136 -5.70 27.85 8.68
C GLU A 136 -4.65 28.88 8.25
N VAL A 137 -4.45 28.99 6.93
CA VAL A 137 -3.53 29.97 6.32
C VAL A 137 -4.34 30.95 5.46
N PRO A 138 -4.16 32.28 5.60
CA PRO A 138 -5.01 33.28 4.93
C PRO A 138 -5.09 33.15 3.40
N PHE A 139 -4.03 32.66 2.76
CA PHE A 139 -3.95 32.49 1.31
C PHE A 139 -4.45 31.12 0.83
N CYS A 140 -4.72 30.19 1.75
CA CYS A 140 -5.28 28.87 1.45
C CYS A 140 -6.80 28.93 1.61
N SER A 141 -7.49 29.50 0.62
CA SER A 141 -8.88 29.93 0.72
C SER A 141 -9.94 28.81 0.72
N LYS A 142 -9.55 27.53 0.80
CA LYS A 142 -10.49 26.40 0.78
C LYS A 142 -10.74 25.91 2.19
N LYS A 143 -12.01 25.95 2.62
CA LYS A 143 -12.48 25.29 3.84
C LYS A 143 -12.19 23.80 3.75
N ASP A 144 -11.84 23.16 4.87
CA ASP A 144 -11.55 21.73 4.98
C ASP A 144 -10.24 21.25 4.32
N ALA A 145 -9.33 22.15 3.91
CA ALA A 145 -8.02 21.73 3.43
C ALA A 145 -7.14 21.27 4.59
N ALA A 146 -6.60 20.04 4.54
CA ALA A 146 -5.59 19.57 5.50
C ALA A 146 -4.16 19.97 5.06
N VAL A 147 -3.95 20.12 3.75
CA VAL A 147 -2.66 20.46 3.14
C VAL A 147 -2.83 21.54 2.08
N CYS A 148 -1.94 22.52 2.07
CA CYS A 148 -1.87 23.61 1.10
C CYS A 148 -0.45 23.75 0.55
N GLN A 149 -0.32 23.64 -0.77
CA GLN A 149 0.92 23.78 -1.53
C GLN A 149 0.95 25.16 -2.20
N VAL A 150 2.06 25.89 -2.04
CA VAL A 150 2.28 27.22 -2.61
C VAL A 150 3.57 27.21 -3.42
N LYS A 151 3.54 27.69 -4.67
CA LYS A 151 4.75 27.81 -5.49
C LYS A 151 5.61 28.98 -5.03
N LYS A 152 6.91 28.76 -4.81
CA LYS A 152 7.84 29.79 -4.30
C LYS A 152 8.02 30.95 -5.26
N ALA A 153 8.18 30.65 -6.55
CA ALA A 153 8.41 31.65 -7.59
C ALA A 153 7.14 32.46 -7.92
N GLU A 154 5.96 31.93 -7.57
CA GLU A 154 4.67 32.55 -7.91
C GLU A 154 3.64 32.23 -6.81
N PRO A 155 3.64 32.99 -5.69
CA PRO A 155 2.84 32.66 -4.50
C PRO A 155 1.31 32.67 -4.70
N SER A 156 0.83 33.16 -5.84
CA SER A 156 -0.58 33.06 -6.25
C SER A 156 -0.96 31.66 -6.76
N GLN A 157 0.02 30.82 -7.14
CA GLN A 157 -0.22 29.45 -7.57
C GLN A 157 -0.31 28.51 -6.36
N ILE A 158 -1.55 28.25 -5.96
CA ILE A 158 -1.90 27.48 -4.76
C ILE A 158 -2.71 26.23 -5.15
N LYS A 159 -2.37 25.10 -4.54
CA LYS A 159 -3.11 23.83 -4.65
C LYS A 159 -3.42 23.33 -3.25
N VAL A 160 -4.61 22.78 -3.05
CA VAL A 160 -5.11 22.33 -1.74
C VAL A 160 -5.59 20.89 -1.82
N ALA A 161 -5.37 20.13 -0.75
CA ALA A 161 -5.83 18.76 -0.57
C ALA A 161 -6.38 18.58 0.86
N GLY A 162 -7.35 17.69 0.99
CA GLY A 162 -8.11 17.42 2.21
C GLY A 162 -9.17 16.39 1.89
#